data_AF-A0AAD0PA06-F1
#
_entry.id   AF-A0AAD0PA06-F1
#
_cell.length_a   1.000
_cell.length_b   1.000
_cell.length_c   1.000
_cell.angle_alpha   90.00
_cell.angle_beta   90.00
_cell.angle_gamma   90.00
#
_symmetry.space_group_name_H-M   'P 1'
#
loop_
_entity.id
_entity.type
_entity.pdbx_description
1 polymer ?
#
loop_
_entity_poly.entity_id
_entity_poly.type
_entity_poly.pdbx_seq_one_letter_code
_entity_poly.pdbx_strand_id
1 'polypeptide(L)'
;MRKPRVFIASSVEGIHIANAVNECLDYDVELVHWKDSFRLSSYSIDDLMEKSRTVDFAIFIFTPDDILTIREQVHIVARDNVIFELGLFIGSLSRERCFVIKPRNSSMHFPTDLLGLTPADFDGNRSDGDLTQAVNAPCIKIKKEISRLGLALEDLSIIKNKTQKTGFDYKIGSSEFKLLLAVFEQGLHRTDGVPSSELFTKKTEGEFFSIAAIKLERLGLLEKSIQADRDWEFFSYSLTPDGIDYILANEENIKKSKQQTSTTPSSNKEKFSYDDDIPF
;
A
#
# COMPACT_ATOMS: atom_id res chain seq x y z
N MET A 1 14.41 20.60 5.76
CA MET A 1 13.46 19.47 5.74
C MET A 1 12.06 20.06 5.74
N ARG A 2 11.11 19.48 4.99
CA ARG A 2 9.70 19.91 5.07
C ARG A 2 9.13 19.57 6.46
N LYS A 3 8.07 20.26 6.89
CA LYS A 3 7.34 19.85 8.11
C LYS A 3 6.77 18.44 7.92
N PRO A 4 6.78 17.59 8.97
CA PRO A 4 6.10 16.31 8.94
C PRO A 4 4.60 16.54 8.70
N ARG A 5 4.02 15.77 7.79
CA ARG A 5 2.59 15.79 7.54
C ARG A 5 1.94 14.77 8.47
N VAL A 6 0.94 15.19 9.23
CA VAL A 6 0.33 14.34 10.25
C VAL A 6 -1.16 14.28 10.01
N PHE A 7 -1.69 13.07 9.84
CA PHE A 7 -3.15 12.89 9.79
C PHE A 7 -3.72 12.94 11.21
N ILE A 8 -4.86 13.59 11.41
CA ILE A 8 -5.59 13.56 12.68
C ILE A 8 -7.04 13.10 12.48
N ALA A 9 -7.41 12.06 13.23
CA ALA A 9 -8.74 11.47 13.24
C ALA A 9 -9.37 11.54 14.63
N SER A 10 -10.68 11.78 14.65
CA SER A 10 -11.50 11.81 15.85
C SER A 10 -12.94 11.46 15.47
N SER A 11 -13.73 11.07 16.46
CA SER A 11 -15.18 11.12 16.34
C SER A 11 -15.68 12.57 16.28
N VAL A 12 -17.00 12.74 16.15
CA VAL A 12 -17.62 14.07 16.21
C VAL A 12 -17.50 14.64 17.63
N GLU A 13 -17.62 13.79 18.64
CA GLU A 13 -17.50 14.08 20.06
C GLU A 13 -16.07 14.49 20.43
N GLY A 14 -15.07 13.86 19.82
CA GLY A 14 -13.64 14.15 20.02
C GLY A 14 -13.10 15.38 19.27
N ILE A 15 -13.93 16.09 18.49
CA ILE A 15 -13.47 17.17 17.60
C ILE A 15 -12.77 18.31 18.34
N HIS A 16 -13.25 18.66 19.54
CA HIS A 16 -12.66 19.74 20.33
C HIS A 16 -11.25 19.39 20.83
N ILE A 17 -11.00 18.11 21.11
CA ILE A 17 -9.69 17.60 21.49
C ILE A 17 -8.76 17.58 20.27
N ALA A 18 -9.26 17.18 19.09
CA ALA A 18 -8.49 17.24 17.85
C ALA A 18 -8.06 18.68 17.51
N ASN A 19 -8.95 19.66 17.70
CA ASN A 19 -8.64 21.08 17.51
C ASN A 19 -7.58 21.58 18.50
N ALA A 20 -7.66 21.18 19.78
CA ALA A 20 -6.66 21.53 20.78
C ALA A 20 -5.27 20.93 20.46
N VAL A 21 -5.24 19.70 19.95
CA VAL A 21 -4.01 19.06 19.45
C VAL A 21 -3.47 19.82 18.24
N ASN A 22 -4.35 20.27 17.34
CA ASN A 22 -3.98 21.09 16.19
C ASN A 22 -3.32 22.40 16.61
N GLU A 23 -3.89 23.10 17.58
CA GLU A 23 -3.31 24.32 18.14
C GLU A 23 -1.93 24.07 18.78
N CYS A 24 -1.77 22.97 19.53
CA CYS A 24 -0.50 22.63 20.17
C CYS A 24 0.63 22.33 19.18
N LEU A 25 0.30 21.81 18.00
CA LEU A 25 1.25 21.24 17.05
C LEU A 25 1.45 22.08 15.78
N ASP A 26 0.72 23.20 15.62
CA ASP A 26 0.72 24.09 14.45
C ASP A 26 2.13 24.52 13.96
N TYR A 27 3.02 24.84 14.90
CA TYR A 27 4.39 25.24 14.56
C TYR A 27 5.28 24.08 14.10
N ASP A 28 4.98 22.85 14.54
CA ASP A 28 5.87 21.71 14.43
C ASP A 28 5.56 20.80 13.23
N VAL A 29 4.29 20.69 12.85
CA VAL A 29 3.82 19.75 11.82
C VAL A 29 2.77 20.40 10.92
N GLU A 30 2.55 19.80 9.75
CA GLU A 30 1.42 20.10 8.88
C GLU A 30 0.31 19.10 9.15
N LEU A 31 -0.67 19.50 9.96
CA LEU A 31 -1.82 18.65 10.28
C LEU A 31 -2.83 18.61 9.13
N VAL A 32 -3.25 17.40 8.78
CA VAL A 32 -4.29 17.10 7.81
C VAL A 32 -5.48 16.58 8.58
N HIS A 33 -6.49 17.43 8.77
CA HIS A 33 -7.69 17.06 9.50
C HIS A 33 -8.54 16.07 8.68
N TRP A 34 -9.17 15.11 9.36
CA TRP A 34 -10.09 14.17 8.71
C TRP A 34 -11.25 14.88 7.97
N LYS A 35 -11.80 15.98 8.52
CA LYS A 35 -12.92 16.76 7.96
C LYS A 35 -12.62 17.56 6.70
N ASP A 36 -11.40 18.06 6.54
CA ASP A 36 -11.05 18.96 5.43
C ASP A 36 -10.82 18.24 4.10
N SER A 37 -11.14 16.96 4.00
CA SER A 37 -10.97 16.21 2.75
C SER A 37 -12.20 15.43 2.31
N PHE A 38 -13.35 15.73 2.91
CA PHE A 38 -14.61 15.29 2.36
C PHE A 38 -14.99 16.20 1.21
N ARG A 39 -14.62 15.82 -0.02
CA ARG A 39 -15.30 16.37 -1.19
C ARG A 39 -16.76 15.92 -1.09
N LEU A 40 -17.69 16.82 -1.47
CA LEU A 40 -19.08 16.43 -1.69
C LEU A 40 -19.08 15.19 -2.59
N SER A 41 -19.63 14.07 -2.07
CA SER A 41 -19.73 12.72 -2.67
C SER A 41 -18.60 11.70 -2.43
N SER A 42 -17.59 11.93 -1.59
CA SER A 42 -16.60 10.89 -1.24
C SER A 42 -16.45 10.66 0.27
N TYR A 43 -17.24 9.70 0.77
CA TYR A 43 -17.01 9.02 2.05
C TYR A 43 -16.33 7.65 1.80
N SER A 44 -15.47 7.56 0.78
CA SER A 44 -14.89 6.27 0.39
C SER A 44 -13.66 5.95 1.23
N ILE A 45 -13.49 4.66 1.50
CA ILE A 45 -12.26 4.08 2.01
C ILE A 45 -11.04 4.46 1.15
N ASP A 46 -11.24 4.72 -0.14
CA ASP A 46 -10.19 5.07 -1.10
C ASP A 46 -9.52 6.41 -0.78
N ASP A 47 -10.27 7.44 -0.40
CA ASP A 47 -9.70 8.75 -0.04
C ASP A 47 -8.84 8.64 1.23
N LEU A 48 -9.30 7.82 2.18
CA LEU A 48 -8.57 7.56 3.41
C LEU A 48 -7.29 6.75 3.14
N MET A 49 -7.36 5.78 2.22
CA MET A 49 -6.20 5.05 1.72
C MET A 49 -5.20 5.99 1.03
N GLU A 50 -5.65 6.88 0.15
CA GLU A 50 -4.78 7.87 -0.48
C GLU A 50 -4.09 8.74 0.57
N LYS A 51 -4.84 9.31 1.52
CA LYS A 51 -4.27 10.11 2.61
C LYS A 51 -3.20 9.37 3.38
N SER A 52 -3.47 8.12 3.75
CA SER A 52 -2.54 7.28 4.51
C SER A 52 -1.21 7.03 3.80
N ARG A 53 -1.15 7.24 2.46
CA ARG A 53 0.09 7.16 1.67
C ARG A 53 0.83 8.49 1.57
N THR A 54 0.19 9.61 1.92
CA THR A 54 0.75 10.97 1.72
C THR A 54 1.22 11.66 3.00
N VAL A 55 0.91 11.09 4.17
CA VAL A 55 1.32 11.62 5.47
C VAL A 55 2.49 10.84 6.05
N ASP A 56 3.19 11.42 7.02
CA ASP A 56 4.33 10.80 7.70
C ASP A 56 3.95 10.10 9.01
N PHE A 57 2.89 10.59 9.66
CA PHE A 57 2.38 10.08 10.94
C PHE A 57 0.86 10.22 11.00
N ALA A 58 0.24 9.55 11.96
CA ALA A 58 -1.18 9.70 12.26
C ALA A 58 -1.44 9.78 13.76
N ILE A 59 -2.41 10.60 14.16
CA ILE A 59 -2.89 10.80 15.53
C ILE A 59 -4.38 10.46 15.58
N PHE A 60 -4.76 9.59 16.51
CA PHE A 60 -6.13 9.16 16.72
C PHE A 60 -6.61 9.59 18.10
N ILE A 61 -7.69 10.35 18.14
CA ILE A 61 -8.32 10.80 19.38
C ILE A 61 -9.36 9.77 19.80
N PHE A 62 -9.09 9.07 20.90
CA PHE A 62 -9.99 8.10 21.47
C PHE A 62 -10.79 8.75 22.60
N THR A 63 -12.08 8.91 22.36
CA THR A 63 -13.07 9.37 23.33
C THR A 63 -14.04 8.25 23.69
N PRO A 64 -14.60 8.23 24.91
CA PRO A 64 -15.50 7.18 25.39
C PRO A 64 -16.91 7.32 24.78
N ASP A 65 -17.01 7.21 23.47
CA ASP A 65 -18.23 7.57 22.73
C ASP A 65 -19.24 6.43 22.66
N ASP A 66 -18.76 5.19 22.62
CA ASP A 66 -19.58 4.00 22.38
C ASP A 66 -19.48 2.98 23.51
N ILE A 67 -20.51 2.13 23.57
CA ILE A 67 -20.59 1.00 24.48
C ILE A 67 -20.66 -0.29 23.66
N LEU A 68 -19.78 -1.24 23.97
CA LEU A 68 -19.71 -2.54 23.33
C LEU A 68 -19.92 -3.64 24.37
N THR A 69 -20.79 -4.61 24.06
CA THR A 69 -20.99 -5.80 24.88
C THR A 69 -20.19 -6.96 24.32
N ILE A 70 -19.14 -7.41 25.02
CA ILE A 70 -18.30 -8.54 24.64
C ILE A 70 -18.49 -9.64 25.66
N ARG A 71 -18.96 -10.83 25.24
CA ARG A 71 -19.15 -11.98 26.13
C ARG A 71 -19.90 -11.59 27.42
N GLU A 72 -21.02 -10.87 27.23
CA GLU A 72 -21.90 -10.37 28.30
C GLU A 72 -21.29 -9.29 29.22
N GLN A 73 -20.07 -8.82 28.93
CA GLN A 73 -19.44 -7.71 29.65
C GLN A 73 -19.58 -6.40 28.86
N VAL A 74 -19.99 -5.35 29.55
CA VAL A 74 -20.16 -4.00 28.98
C VAL A 74 -18.84 -3.25 29.06
N HIS A 75 -18.38 -2.73 27.93
CA HIS A 75 -17.14 -1.99 27.80
C HIS A 75 -17.38 -0.64 27.14
N ILE A 76 -16.70 0.39 27.64
CA ILE A 76 -16.63 1.70 26.99
C ILE A 76 -15.52 1.64 25.95
N VAL A 77 -15.80 2.05 24.71
CA VAL A 77 -14.86 1.99 23.59
C VAL A 77 -14.83 3.31 22.83
N ALA A 78 -13.75 3.53 22.08
CA ALA A 78 -13.74 4.55 21.05
C ALA A 78 -14.69 4.16 19.92
N ARG A 79 -15.17 5.17 19.18
CA ARG A 79 -16.02 4.97 18.01
C ARG A 79 -15.38 3.99 17.03
N ASP A 80 -16.16 3.02 16.57
CA ASP A 80 -15.75 1.97 15.63
C ASP A 80 -14.97 2.49 14.41
N ASN A 81 -15.43 3.58 13.80
CA ASN A 81 -14.77 4.22 12.67
C ASN A 81 -13.35 4.68 13.00
N VAL A 82 -13.14 5.28 14.18
CA VAL A 82 -11.81 5.77 14.58
C VAL A 82 -10.85 4.59 14.82
N ILE A 83 -11.36 3.48 15.35
CA ILE A 83 -10.60 2.23 15.50
C ILE A 83 -10.24 1.65 14.13
N PHE A 84 -11.18 1.64 13.19
CA PHE A 84 -10.95 1.20 11.82
C PHE A 84 -9.89 2.05 11.10
N GLU A 85 -10.00 3.38 11.18
CA GLU A 85 -9.03 4.31 10.61
C GLU A 85 -7.63 4.08 11.20
N LEU A 86 -7.52 3.88 12.52
CA LEU A 86 -6.25 3.50 13.15
C LEU A 86 -5.68 2.21 12.53
N GLY A 87 -6.50 1.17 12.37
CA GLY A 87 -6.09 -0.08 11.72
C GLY A 87 -5.56 0.14 10.30
N LEU A 88 -6.26 0.95 9.50
CA LEU A 88 -5.85 1.28 8.13
C LEU A 88 -4.49 2.00 8.09
N PHE A 89 -4.28 2.99 8.96
CA PHE A 89 -3.03 3.74 9.01
C PHE A 89 -1.87 2.93 9.59
N ILE A 90 -2.11 2.01 10.52
CA ILE A 90 -1.10 1.03 10.95
C ILE A 90 -0.66 0.18 9.75
N GLY A 91 -1.59 -0.22 8.90
CA GLY A 91 -1.31 -0.98 7.67
C GLY A 91 -0.46 -0.19 6.67
N SER A 92 -0.69 1.13 6.54
CA SER A 92 0.04 1.99 5.60
C SER A 92 1.38 2.50 6.14
N LEU A 93 1.42 3.06 7.36
CA LEU A 93 2.58 3.77 7.92
C LEU A 93 3.42 2.93 8.89
N SER A 94 2.93 1.77 9.32
CA SER A 94 3.38 1.02 10.49
C SER A 94 2.92 1.59 11.84
N ARG A 95 2.94 0.71 12.84
CA ARG A 95 2.46 0.96 14.21
C ARG A 95 3.20 2.11 14.90
N GLU A 96 4.51 2.21 14.72
CA GLU A 96 5.34 3.22 15.42
C GLU A 96 5.04 4.66 14.97
N ARG A 97 4.41 4.81 13.79
CA ARG A 97 4.03 6.10 13.21
C ARG A 97 2.57 6.48 13.49
N CYS A 98 1.85 5.67 14.27
CA CYS A 98 0.47 5.91 14.68
C CYS A 98 0.40 6.16 16.19
N PHE A 99 -0.15 7.29 16.59
CA PHE A 99 -0.27 7.71 17.98
C PHE A 99 -1.74 7.74 18.40
N VAL A 100 -2.02 7.34 19.64
CA VAL A 100 -3.35 7.41 20.23
C VAL A 100 -3.33 8.39 21.39
N ILE A 101 -4.28 9.32 21.43
CA ILE A 101 -4.50 10.22 22.57
C ILE A 101 -5.83 9.85 23.23
N LYS A 102 -5.84 9.71 24.56
CA LYS A 102 -7.04 9.35 25.31
C LYS A 102 -7.14 10.07 26.66
N PRO A 103 -8.34 10.20 27.26
CA PRO A 103 -8.48 10.71 28.61
C PRO A 103 -7.89 9.76 29.66
N ARG A 104 -7.14 10.31 30.63
CA ARG A 104 -6.38 9.56 31.65
C ARG A 104 -7.25 8.68 32.55
N ASN A 105 -8.45 9.14 32.88
CA ASN A 105 -9.34 8.50 33.86
C ASN A 105 -10.52 7.76 33.20
N SER A 106 -10.38 7.35 31.94
CA SER A 106 -11.38 6.55 31.25
C SER A 106 -10.89 5.11 31.10
N SER A 107 -11.63 4.16 31.71
CA SER A 107 -11.38 2.73 31.58
C SER A 107 -11.92 2.21 30.24
N MET A 108 -11.31 2.66 29.14
CA MET A 108 -11.71 2.23 27.80
C MET A 108 -11.09 0.89 27.45
N HIS A 109 -11.89 0.03 26.83
CA HIS A 109 -11.42 -1.22 26.26
C HIS A 109 -10.72 -0.95 24.92
N PHE A 110 -9.56 -1.58 24.74
CA PHE A 110 -8.79 -1.56 23.50
C PHE A 110 -8.78 -2.97 22.89
N PRO A 111 -8.93 -3.09 21.56
CA PRO A 111 -8.68 -4.34 20.86
C PRO A 111 -7.31 -4.93 21.25
N THR A 112 -7.26 -6.24 21.48
CA THR A 112 -6.05 -6.92 21.97
C THR A 112 -4.87 -6.77 21.00
N ASP A 113 -5.15 -6.70 19.69
CA ASP A 113 -4.14 -6.48 18.65
C ASP A 113 -3.50 -5.08 18.73
N LEU A 114 -4.17 -4.13 19.40
CA LEU A 114 -3.68 -2.77 19.64
C LEU A 114 -2.96 -2.62 21.00
N LEU A 115 -2.82 -3.67 21.80
CA LEU A 115 -2.13 -3.61 23.11
C LEU A 115 -0.64 -3.23 23.02
N GLY A 116 -0.05 -3.30 21.82
CA GLY A 116 1.31 -2.82 21.57
C GLY A 116 1.43 -1.31 21.32
N LEU A 117 0.32 -0.57 21.22
CA LEU A 117 0.30 0.89 21.14
C LEU A 117 0.09 1.45 22.54
N THR A 118 1.08 2.20 23.05
CA THR A 118 0.92 2.91 24.32
C THR A 118 0.23 4.25 24.06
N PRO A 119 -1.02 4.45 24.51
CA PRO A 119 -1.71 5.72 24.33
C PRO A 119 -1.09 6.82 25.20
N ALA A 120 -1.18 8.05 24.72
CA ALA A 120 -0.77 9.23 25.46
C ALA A 120 -2.00 9.83 26.17
N ASP A 121 -1.93 9.88 27.51
CA ASP A 121 -3.05 10.33 28.34
C ASP A 121 -3.08 11.85 28.56
N PHE A 122 -4.24 12.46 28.38
CA PHE A 122 -4.53 13.85 28.78
C PHE A 122 -5.55 13.93 29.93
N ASP A 123 -5.57 15.06 30.65
CA ASP A 123 -6.56 15.33 31.68
C ASP A 123 -7.75 16.10 31.09
N GLY A 124 -8.83 15.40 30.78
CA GLY A 124 -10.04 16.01 30.23
C GLY A 124 -10.88 16.79 31.25
N ASN A 125 -10.58 16.67 32.55
CA ASN A 125 -11.39 17.25 33.63
C ASN A 125 -10.65 18.37 34.37
N ARG A 126 -9.74 19.08 33.69
CA ARG A 126 -9.05 20.22 34.27
C ARG A 126 -10.03 21.27 34.78
N SER A 127 -9.71 21.90 35.90
CA SER A 127 -10.55 22.92 36.53
C SER A 127 -10.75 24.19 35.69
N ASP A 128 -9.80 24.50 34.80
CA ASP A 128 -9.85 25.66 33.90
C ASP A 128 -10.55 25.36 32.57
N GLY A 129 -10.86 24.09 32.27
CA GLY A 129 -11.47 23.67 31.01
C GLY A 129 -10.56 23.84 29.78
N ASP A 130 -9.28 24.18 29.96
CA ASP A 130 -8.35 24.45 28.86
C ASP A 130 -7.83 23.14 28.26
N LEU A 131 -8.45 22.72 27.15
CA LEU A 131 -8.07 21.50 26.43
C LEU A 131 -6.68 21.61 25.80
N THR A 132 -6.25 22.79 25.37
CA THR A 132 -4.92 23.01 24.77
C THR A 132 -3.84 22.75 25.82
N GLN A 133 -4.04 23.22 27.06
CA GLN A 133 -3.16 22.87 28.19
C GLN A 133 -3.29 21.40 28.59
N ALA A 134 -4.48 20.80 28.48
CA ALA A 134 -4.67 19.39 28.77
C ALA A 134 -3.86 18.46 27.85
N VAL A 135 -3.88 18.75 26.54
CA VAL A 135 -3.22 17.93 25.52
C VAL A 135 -1.77 18.32 25.26
N ASN A 136 -1.25 19.36 25.92
CA ASN A 136 0.14 19.80 25.78
C ASN A 136 1.14 18.65 26.07
N ALA A 137 0.96 17.95 27.19
CA ALA A 137 1.83 16.84 27.58
C ALA A 137 1.87 15.69 26.54
N PRO A 138 0.73 15.17 26.04
CA PRO A 138 0.76 14.19 24.95
C PRO A 138 1.35 14.76 23.65
N CYS A 139 1.08 16.02 23.30
CA CYS A 139 1.67 16.66 22.11
C CYS A 139 3.21 16.73 22.19
N ILE A 140 3.78 17.06 23.35
CA ILE A 140 5.24 17.03 23.56
C ILE A 140 5.81 15.63 23.35
N LYS A 141 5.13 14.58 23.84
CA LYS A 141 5.58 13.19 23.65
C LYS A 141 5.56 12.81 22.18
N ILE A 142 4.47 13.13 21.47
CA ILE A 142 4.33 12.87 20.03
C ILE A 142 5.42 13.61 19.24
N LYS A 143 5.69 14.88 19.56
CA LYS A 143 6.76 15.65 18.91
C LYS A 143 8.13 14.98 19.04
N LYS A 144 8.44 14.43 20.22
CA LYS A 144 9.69 13.68 20.45
C LYS A 144 9.77 12.44 19.57
N GLU A 145 8.69 11.68 19.46
CA GLU A 145 8.63 10.49 18.61
C GLU A 145 8.73 10.83 17.11
N ILE A 146 8.04 11.88 16.66
CA ILE A 146 8.15 12.39 15.30
C ILE A 146 9.60 12.76 14.97
N SER A 147 10.27 13.46 15.89
CA SER A 147 11.68 13.84 15.73
C SER A 147 12.62 12.63 15.72
N ARG A 148 12.31 11.60 16.52
CA ARG A 148 13.08 10.35 16.60
C ARG A 148 12.96 9.50 15.33
N LEU A 149 11.75 9.41 14.77
CA LEU A 149 11.42 8.53 13.65
C LEU A 149 11.67 9.16 12.27
N GLY A 150 11.76 10.48 12.16
CA GLY A 150 11.98 11.16 10.88
C GLY A 150 10.80 11.05 9.91
N LEU A 151 10.97 11.54 8.68
CA LEU A 151 9.88 11.59 7.69
C LEU A 151 9.61 10.22 7.07
N ALA A 152 8.35 9.95 6.71
CA ALA A 152 8.00 8.67 6.10
C ALA A 152 8.43 8.56 4.64
N LEU A 153 8.81 9.64 3.95
CA LEU A 153 9.39 9.53 2.58
C LEU A 153 10.71 8.76 2.55
N GLU A 154 11.45 8.76 3.66
CA GLU A 154 12.61 7.86 3.84
C GLU A 154 12.13 6.41 4.02
N ASP A 155 10.98 6.23 4.68
CA ASP A 155 10.31 4.94 4.89
C ASP A 155 9.38 4.46 3.76
N LEU A 156 8.96 5.26 2.78
CA LEU A 156 8.10 4.80 1.67
C LEU A 156 8.88 3.84 0.77
N SER A 157 10.20 4.06 0.66
CA SER A 157 11.13 3.07 0.13
C SER A 157 11.12 1.79 0.99
N ILE A 158 11.05 1.91 2.32
CA ILE A 158 11.02 0.81 3.29
C ILE A 158 9.65 0.10 3.35
N ILE A 159 8.54 0.80 3.11
CA ILE A 159 7.17 0.28 3.05
C ILE A 159 6.93 -0.42 1.72
N LYS A 160 7.39 0.15 0.58
CA LYS A 160 7.53 -0.60 -0.69
C LYS A 160 8.44 -1.82 -0.53
N ASN A 161 9.52 -1.72 0.25
CA ASN A 161 10.37 -2.85 0.62
C ASN A 161 9.71 -3.80 1.65
N LYS A 162 8.63 -3.41 2.32
CA LYS A 162 7.83 -4.29 3.21
C LYS A 162 6.70 -4.99 2.46
N THR A 163 6.23 -4.41 1.36
CA THR A 163 5.44 -5.11 0.34
C THR A 163 6.30 -6.08 -0.48
N GLN A 164 7.64 -5.95 -0.48
CA GLN A 164 8.45 -7.12 -0.77
C GLN A 164 8.13 -8.16 0.30
N LYS A 165 7.54 -9.29 -0.11
CA LYS A 165 7.17 -10.39 0.80
C LYS A 165 8.40 -11.05 1.49
N THR A 166 9.58 -10.47 1.37
CA THR A 166 10.90 -11.00 1.75
C THR A 166 11.90 -9.86 1.99
N GLY A 167 12.75 -9.97 3.02
CA GLY A 167 13.92 -9.09 3.22
C GLY A 167 15.09 -9.36 2.26
N PHE A 168 14.80 -9.87 1.06
CA PHE A 168 15.79 -10.20 0.02
C PHE A 168 15.63 -9.23 -1.15
N ASP A 169 16.71 -8.56 -1.53
CA ASP A 169 16.76 -7.68 -2.70
C ASP A 169 16.91 -8.52 -3.99
N TYR A 170 15.78 -8.88 -4.60
CA TYR A 170 15.77 -9.61 -5.86
C TYR A 170 15.95 -8.66 -7.05
N LYS A 171 17.03 -8.84 -7.81
CA LYS A 171 17.22 -8.13 -9.08
C LYS A 171 16.33 -8.74 -10.17
N ILE A 172 15.68 -7.87 -10.93
CA ILE A 172 14.90 -8.24 -12.13
C ILE A 172 15.86 -8.45 -13.28
N GLY A 173 15.97 -9.70 -13.75
CA GLY A 173 16.77 -10.08 -14.90
C GLY A 173 15.92 -10.18 -16.18
N SER A 174 16.51 -10.74 -17.24
CA SER A 174 15.86 -10.91 -18.53
C SER A 174 14.63 -11.82 -18.47
N SER A 175 14.71 -12.91 -17.70
CA SER A 175 13.63 -13.88 -17.53
C SER A 175 12.42 -13.27 -16.82
N GLU A 176 12.64 -12.56 -15.72
CA GLU A 176 11.62 -11.83 -14.98
C GLU A 176 10.96 -10.79 -15.88
N PHE A 177 11.76 -10.03 -16.62
CA PHE A 177 11.24 -9.00 -17.51
C PHE A 177 10.39 -9.58 -18.66
N LYS A 178 10.83 -10.69 -19.27
CA LYS A 178 10.07 -11.38 -20.32
C LYS A 178 8.73 -11.92 -19.82
N LEU A 179 8.71 -12.54 -18.63
CA LEU A 179 7.47 -13.04 -18.06
C LEU A 179 6.50 -11.90 -17.74
N LEU A 180 6.99 -10.82 -17.15
CA LEU A 180 6.18 -9.64 -16.81
C LEU A 180 5.54 -9.01 -18.06
N LEU A 181 6.30 -8.90 -19.15
CA LEU A 181 5.77 -8.47 -20.45
C LEU A 181 4.76 -9.46 -21.05
N ALA A 182 5.02 -10.76 -20.96
CA ALA A 182 4.10 -11.77 -21.48
C ALA A 182 2.74 -11.70 -20.77
N VAL A 183 2.73 -11.53 -19.45
CA VAL A 183 1.50 -11.35 -18.65
C VAL A 183 0.81 -10.05 -19.03
N PHE A 184 1.55 -8.94 -19.22
CA PHE A 184 0.97 -7.67 -19.66
C PHE A 184 0.27 -7.81 -21.01
N GLU A 185 1.00 -8.27 -22.04
CA GLU A 185 0.51 -8.31 -23.42
C GLU A 185 -0.67 -9.27 -23.58
N GLN A 186 -0.61 -10.43 -22.93
CA GLN A 186 -1.70 -11.43 -22.99
C GLN A 186 -2.87 -11.11 -22.05
N GLY A 187 -2.64 -10.29 -21.02
CA GLY A 187 -3.62 -9.95 -19.98
C GLY A 187 -4.48 -8.72 -20.27
N LEU A 188 -4.10 -7.86 -21.23
CA LEU A 188 -4.76 -6.58 -21.53
C LEU A 188 -6.28 -6.65 -21.74
N HIS A 189 -6.80 -7.80 -22.18
CA HIS A 189 -8.21 -8.00 -22.48
C HIS A 189 -8.87 -9.08 -21.63
N ARG A 190 -8.24 -9.50 -20.51
CA ARG A 190 -8.71 -10.57 -19.65
C ARG A 190 -9.04 -10.02 -18.27
N THR A 191 -10.21 -10.38 -17.74
CA THR A 191 -10.60 -10.05 -16.36
C THR A 191 -9.92 -10.95 -15.33
N ASP A 192 -9.55 -12.17 -15.74
CA ASP A 192 -9.18 -13.25 -14.82
C ASP A 192 -7.67 -13.54 -14.86
N GLY A 193 -6.87 -12.66 -15.47
CA GLY A 193 -5.44 -12.86 -15.68
C GLY A 193 -5.11 -13.87 -16.79
N VAL A 194 -3.83 -14.23 -16.86
CA VAL A 194 -3.28 -15.14 -17.87
C VAL A 194 -3.02 -16.52 -17.23
N PRO A 195 -3.62 -17.61 -17.74
CA PRO A 195 -3.42 -18.95 -17.22
C PRO A 195 -1.96 -19.40 -17.25
N SER A 196 -1.57 -20.18 -16.25
CA SER A 196 -0.24 -20.79 -16.15
C SER A 196 0.07 -21.68 -17.36
N SER A 197 -0.93 -22.36 -17.92
CA SER A 197 -0.76 -23.19 -19.12
C SER A 197 -0.29 -22.42 -20.36
N GLU A 198 -0.63 -21.13 -20.45
CA GLU A 198 -0.22 -20.24 -21.56
C GLU A 198 1.16 -19.63 -21.32
N LEU A 199 1.52 -19.38 -20.06
CA LEU A 199 2.79 -18.76 -19.68
C LEU A 199 3.95 -19.77 -19.57
N PHE A 200 3.70 -20.96 -19.02
CA PHE A 200 4.73 -21.96 -18.69
C PHE A 200 4.70 -23.13 -19.67
N THR A 201 4.91 -22.83 -20.95
CA THR A 201 4.94 -23.82 -22.03
C THR A 201 6.33 -24.43 -22.23
N LYS A 202 6.44 -25.52 -23.01
CA LYS A 202 7.75 -26.07 -23.44
C LYS A 202 8.63 -25.06 -24.17
N LYS A 203 8.05 -24.07 -24.85
CA LYS A 203 8.82 -23.01 -25.53
C LYS A 203 9.51 -22.06 -24.55
N THR A 204 8.94 -21.91 -23.35
CA THR A 204 9.41 -21.01 -22.29
C THR A 204 10.21 -21.75 -21.21
N GLU A 205 10.43 -23.06 -21.36
CA GLU A 205 11.11 -23.90 -20.37
C GLU A 205 12.59 -23.48 -20.17
N GLY A 206 13.24 -22.98 -21.22
CA GLY A 206 14.60 -22.43 -21.16
C GLY A 206 14.72 -21.02 -20.58
N GLU A 207 13.59 -20.34 -20.34
CA GLU A 207 13.57 -18.96 -19.84
C GLU A 207 13.48 -18.89 -18.32
N PHE A 208 13.45 -20.02 -17.60
CA PHE A 208 13.36 -20.09 -16.14
C PHE A 208 12.14 -19.34 -15.55
N PHE A 209 11.02 -19.33 -16.27
CA PHE A 209 9.83 -18.58 -15.86
C PHE A 209 9.31 -18.97 -14.47
N SER A 210 9.45 -20.23 -14.04
CA SER A 210 9.01 -20.65 -12.70
C SER A 210 9.70 -19.88 -11.57
N ILE A 211 11.00 -19.63 -11.71
CA ILE A 211 11.78 -18.84 -10.73
C ILE A 211 11.42 -17.36 -10.88
N ALA A 212 11.28 -16.89 -12.12
CA ALA A 212 10.91 -15.51 -12.41
C ALA A 212 9.55 -15.13 -11.80
N ALA A 213 8.54 -16.00 -11.93
CA ALA A 213 7.21 -15.82 -11.37
C ALA A 213 7.29 -15.65 -9.85
N ILE A 214 8.01 -16.54 -9.17
CA ILE A 214 8.21 -16.46 -7.72
C ILE A 214 8.87 -15.14 -7.34
N LYS A 215 9.94 -14.73 -8.03
CA LYS A 215 10.62 -13.46 -7.74
C LYS A 215 9.70 -12.26 -7.94
N LEU A 216 8.95 -12.20 -9.03
CA LEU A 216 8.01 -11.12 -9.30
C LEU A 216 6.86 -11.08 -8.29
N GLU A 217 6.34 -12.25 -7.87
CA GLU A 217 5.37 -12.36 -6.77
C GLU A 217 5.94 -11.84 -5.44
N ARG A 218 7.24 -12.10 -5.17
CA ARG A 218 7.92 -11.59 -3.97
C ARG A 218 8.21 -10.11 -4.03
N LEU A 219 8.49 -9.58 -5.21
CA LEU A 219 8.67 -8.14 -5.47
C LEU A 219 7.34 -7.37 -5.54
N GLY A 220 6.20 -8.07 -5.49
CA GLY A 220 4.87 -7.45 -5.55
C GLY A 220 4.47 -6.94 -6.93
N LEU A 221 5.18 -7.34 -7.99
CA LEU A 221 4.90 -6.92 -9.37
C LEU A 221 3.91 -7.84 -10.09
N LEU A 222 3.75 -9.05 -9.59
CA LEU A 222 2.88 -10.09 -10.14
C LEU A 222 2.00 -10.67 -9.03
N GLU A 223 0.75 -10.92 -9.35
CA GLU A 223 -0.20 -11.62 -8.49
C GLU A 223 -0.54 -12.98 -9.11
N LYS A 224 -0.67 -13.99 -8.24
CA LYS A 224 -1.12 -15.33 -8.63
C LYS A 224 -2.44 -15.62 -7.94
N SER A 225 -3.45 -16.00 -8.71
CA SER A 225 -4.77 -16.41 -8.22
C SER A 225 -5.12 -17.80 -8.73
N ILE A 226 -6.05 -18.47 -8.04
CA ILE A 226 -6.64 -19.73 -8.48
C ILE A 226 -7.91 -19.38 -9.24
N GLN A 227 -8.01 -19.88 -10.46
CA GLN A 227 -9.20 -19.83 -11.30
C GLN A 227 -9.73 -21.25 -11.49
N ALA A 228 -11.02 -21.37 -11.77
CA ALA A 228 -11.64 -22.65 -12.05
C ALA A 228 -12.46 -22.54 -13.33
N ASP A 229 -12.34 -23.55 -14.20
CA ASP A 229 -13.32 -23.82 -15.24
C ASP A 229 -14.24 -24.96 -14.82
N ARG A 230 -15.07 -25.47 -15.74
CA ARG A 230 -16.07 -26.50 -15.42
C ARG A 230 -15.47 -27.81 -14.93
N ASP A 231 -14.21 -28.09 -15.26
CA ASP A 231 -13.59 -29.39 -15.05
C ASP A 231 -12.26 -29.32 -14.29
N TRP A 232 -11.62 -28.15 -14.20
CA TRP A 232 -10.29 -27.99 -13.63
C TRP A 232 -10.08 -26.68 -12.87
N GLU A 233 -9.29 -26.74 -11.80
CA GLU A 233 -8.69 -25.58 -11.15
C GLU A 233 -7.29 -25.34 -11.69
N PHE A 234 -6.96 -24.09 -12.00
CA PHE A 234 -5.67 -23.69 -12.54
C PHE A 234 -5.18 -22.37 -11.95
N PHE A 235 -3.87 -22.17 -11.93
CA PHE A 235 -3.30 -20.88 -11.55
C PHE A 235 -3.37 -19.90 -12.72
N SER A 236 -3.72 -18.66 -12.41
CA SER A 236 -3.64 -17.52 -13.33
C SER A 236 -2.77 -16.42 -12.73
N TYR A 237 -2.16 -15.61 -13.60
CA TYR A 237 -1.26 -14.54 -13.21
C TYR A 237 -1.72 -13.20 -13.79
N SER A 238 -1.73 -12.16 -12.96
CA SER A 238 -2.07 -10.79 -13.33
C SER A 238 -1.02 -9.82 -12.81
N LEU A 239 -0.91 -8.65 -13.44
CA LEU A 239 -0.02 -7.60 -12.95
C LEU A 239 -0.70 -6.79 -11.86
N THR A 240 0.08 -6.44 -10.85
CA THR A 240 -0.31 -5.44 -9.86
C THR A 240 -0.12 -4.04 -10.44
N PRO A 241 -0.66 -2.98 -9.81
CA PRO A 241 -0.36 -1.59 -10.21
C PRO A 241 1.14 -1.29 -10.25
N ASP A 242 1.91 -1.75 -9.26
CA ASP A 242 3.37 -1.59 -9.23
C ASP A 242 4.04 -2.35 -10.41
N GLY A 243 3.50 -3.50 -10.81
CA GLY A 243 3.95 -4.24 -11.99
C GLY A 243 3.76 -3.46 -13.29
N ILE A 244 2.60 -2.79 -13.44
CA ILE A 244 2.31 -1.93 -14.60
C ILE A 244 3.23 -0.71 -14.61
N ASP A 245 3.37 -0.02 -13.46
CA ASP A 245 4.26 1.14 -13.33
C ASP A 245 5.72 0.76 -13.63
N TYR A 246 6.15 -0.44 -13.23
CA TYR A 246 7.47 -0.96 -13.56
C TYR A 246 7.68 -1.12 -15.07
N ILE A 247 6.69 -1.60 -15.82
CA ILE A 247 6.74 -1.69 -17.29
C ILE A 247 6.88 -0.30 -17.90
N LEU A 248 6.03 0.63 -17.48
CA LEU A 248 5.99 1.99 -18.01
C LEU A 248 7.31 2.73 -17.75
N ALA A 249 7.89 2.56 -16.56
CA ALA A 249 9.20 3.13 -16.22
C ALA A 249 10.35 2.57 -17.09
N ASN A 250 10.18 1.39 -17.70
CA ASN A 250 11.17 0.71 -18.52
C ASN A 250 10.78 0.65 -20.02
N GLU A 251 9.79 1.43 -20.46
CA GLU A 251 9.24 1.41 -21.83
C GLU A 251 10.31 1.58 -22.91
N GLU A 252 11.24 2.51 -22.72
CA GLU A 252 12.32 2.79 -23.69
C GLU A 252 13.28 1.60 -23.87
N ASN A 253 13.50 0.82 -22.81
CA ASN A 253 14.31 -0.39 -22.87
C ASN A 253 13.57 -1.50 -23.63
N ILE A 254 12.23 -1.56 -23.48
CA ILE A 254 11.35 -2.50 -24.20
C ILE A 254 11.42 -2.23 -25.70
N LYS A 255 11.22 -0.98 -26.13
CA LYS A 255 11.28 -0.58 -27.53
C LYS A 255 12.62 -0.92 -28.18
N LYS A 256 13.74 -0.67 -27.47
CA LYS A 256 15.10 -0.98 -27.95
C LYS A 256 15.35 -2.47 -28.11
N SER A 257 14.89 -3.30 -27.15
CA SER A 257 15.06 -4.76 -27.22
C SER A 257 14.28 -5.41 -28.37
N LYS A 258 13.10 -4.87 -28.74
CA LYS A 258 12.31 -5.32 -29.90
C LYS A 258 12.89 -4.85 -31.25
N GLN A 259 13.66 -3.76 -31.28
CA GLN A 259 14.32 -3.28 -32.51
C GLN A 259 15.59 -4.08 -32.86
N GLN A 260 16.31 -4.62 -31.87
CA GLN A 260 17.49 -5.44 -32.12
C GLN A 260 17.17 -6.84 -32.67
N THR A 261 15.99 -7.40 -32.37
CA THR A 261 15.56 -8.71 -32.87
C THR A 261 15.05 -8.67 -34.31
N SER A 262 14.69 -7.50 -34.85
CA SER A 262 14.26 -7.35 -36.25
C SER A 262 15.41 -7.09 -37.25
N THR A 263 16.64 -6.91 -36.78
CA THR A 263 17.84 -6.68 -37.61
C THR A 263 18.77 -7.90 -37.65
N THR A 264 18.27 -9.07 -38.04
CA THR A 264 19.13 -10.20 -38.45
C THR A 264 18.99 -10.40 -39.97
N PRO A 265 20.08 -10.55 -40.75
CA PRO A 265 20.02 -10.50 -42.22
C PRO A 265 19.32 -11.73 -42.79
N SER A 266 18.45 -11.54 -43.79
CA SER A 266 17.86 -12.61 -44.58
C SER A 266 18.96 -13.41 -45.30
N SER A 267 19.20 -14.65 -44.87
CA SER A 267 20.02 -15.59 -45.62
C SER A 267 19.24 -16.13 -46.82
N ASN A 268 19.84 -15.92 -48.00
CA ASN A 268 19.65 -16.59 -49.29
C ASN A 268 18.25 -17.09 -49.67
N LYS A 269 17.54 -16.31 -50.49
CA LYS A 269 16.58 -16.84 -51.46
C LYS A 269 17.34 -17.59 -52.55
N GLU A 270 17.29 -18.92 -52.54
CA GLU A 270 17.51 -19.69 -53.76
C GLU A 270 16.41 -19.31 -54.76
N LYS A 271 16.82 -18.70 -55.89
CA LYS A 271 15.97 -18.52 -57.06
C LYS A 271 15.80 -19.89 -57.72
N PHE A 272 14.65 -20.52 -57.53
CA PHE A 272 14.19 -21.54 -58.46
C PHE A 272 13.68 -20.86 -59.74
N SER A 273 14.45 -21.00 -60.82
CA SER A 273 14.09 -20.63 -62.18
C SER A 273 13.38 -21.82 -62.82
N TYR A 274 12.09 -21.67 -63.16
CA TYR A 274 11.39 -22.61 -64.03
C TYR A 274 11.25 -21.95 -65.40
N ASP A 275 12.30 -22.08 -66.19
CA ASP A 275 12.31 -21.94 -67.64
C ASP A 275 13.54 -22.72 -68.10
N ASP A 276 13.33 -23.94 -68.56
CA ASP A 276 14.13 -24.53 -69.62
C ASP A 276 13.41 -25.77 -70.18
N ASP A 277 13.38 -25.78 -71.50
CA ASP A 277 12.52 -26.53 -72.39
C ASP A 277 12.65 -28.06 -72.33
N ILE A 278 11.54 -28.72 -72.66
CA ILE A 278 11.46 -30.12 -73.06
C ILE A 278 12.19 -30.31 -74.40
N PRO A 279 13.15 -31.23 -74.53
CA PRO A 279 13.58 -31.73 -75.82
C PRO A 279 13.04 -33.16 -76.07
N PHE A 280 12.18 -33.26 -77.09
CA PHE A 280 11.77 -34.43 -77.90
C PHE A 280 11.57 -35.79 -77.23
#